data_AF-A0A2N9XW28-F1
#
_entry.id   AF-A0A2N9XW28-F1
#
_cell.length_a   1.000
_cell.length_b   1.000
_cell.length_c   1.000
_cell.angle_alpha   90.00
_cell.angle_beta   90.00
_cell.angle_gamma   90.00
#
_symmetry.space_group_name_H-M   'P 1'
#
loop_
_entity.id
_entity.type
_entity.pdbx_description
1 polymer ?
#
loop_
_entity_poly.entity_id
_entity_poly.type
_entity_poly.pdbx_seq_one_letter_code
_entity_poly.pdbx_strand_id
1 'polypeptide(L)'
;MLSKCSIDAAEDVLKAYERAMRDVVRQGHCRSIEWKYRSGIDKNKTTFILRYPPEVFDMVKRALFKIANTNREAFAILRIQYAYISPYFKRSGREVVQKNQRTRKNSSTWYRDVERALIVFWDYLQHDQNFNKYFK
;
A
#
# COMPACT_ATOMS: atom_id res chain seq x y z
N MET A 1 -10.08 13.58 -14.89
CA MET A 1 -9.57 13.86 -13.53
C MET A 1 -10.33 12.94 -12.59
N LEU A 2 -9.66 12.14 -11.76
CA LEU A 2 -10.34 11.28 -10.78
C LEU A 2 -11.12 12.14 -9.79
N SER A 3 -12.27 11.65 -9.33
CA SER A 3 -13.03 12.36 -8.28
C SER A 3 -12.23 12.35 -6.97
N LYS A 4 -12.40 13.39 -6.15
CA LYS A 4 -11.78 13.47 -4.82
C LYS A 4 -12.04 12.20 -3.99
N CYS A 5 -13.27 11.67 -4.05
CA CYS A 5 -13.64 10.42 -3.38
C CYS A 5 -12.78 9.22 -3.84
N SER A 6 -12.38 9.17 -5.11
CA SER A 6 -11.52 8.09 -5.64
C SER A 6 -10.09 8.21 -5.12
N ILE A 7 -9.59 9.45 -4.97
CA ILE A 7 -8.26 9.72 -4.40
C ILE A 7 -8.26 9.38 -2.90
N ASP A 8 -9.32 9.75 -2.18
CA ASP A 8 -9.50 9.40 -0.77
C ASP A 8 -9.59 7.87 -0.57
N ALA A 9 -10.30 7.16 -1.47
CA ALA A 9 -10.37 5.71 -1.47
C ALA A 9 -9.01 5.06 -1.76
N ALA A 10 -8.27 5.58 -2.74
CA ALA A 10 -6.92 5.14 -3.06
C ALA A 10 -5.97 5.28 -1.87
N GLU A 11 -6.03 6.42 -1.19
CA GLU A 11 -5.26 6.66 0.03
C GLU A 11 -5.67 5.71 1.16
N ASP A 12 -6.96 5.51 1.38
CA ASP A 12 -7.46 4.65 2.45
C ASP A 12 -7.03 3.19 2.25
N VAL A 13 -7.12 2.67 1.03
CA VAL A 13 -6.65 1.32 0.68
C VAL A 13 -5.16 1.17 0.94
N LEU A 14 -4.35 2.15 0.53
CA LEU A 14 -2.90 2.13 0.77
C LEU A 14 -2.54 2.21 2.25
N LYS A 15 -3.24 3.05 3.04
CA LYS A 15 -3.05 3.12 4.50
C LYS A 15 -3.44 1.82 5.18
N ALA A 16 -4.54 1.19 4.77
CA ALA A 16 -4.97 -0.10 5.30
C ALA A 16 -3.94 -1.19 4.99
N TYR A 17 -3.43 -1.21 3.76
CA TYR A 17 -2.37 -2.13 3.35
C TYR A 17 -1.06 -1.88 4.11
N GLU A 18 -0.65 -0.62 4.26
CA GLU A 18 0.55 -0.23 5.02
C GLU A 18 0.48 -0.70 6.47
N ARG A 19 -0.66 -0.49 7.15
CA ARG A 19 -0.89 -0.96 8.53
C ARG A 19 -0.81 -2.48 8.61
N ALA A 20 -1.49 -3.18 7.70
CA ALA A 20 -1.46 -4.63 7.66
C ALA A 20 -0.04 -5.18 7.47
N MET A 21 0.78 -4.56 6.62
CA MET A 21 2.18 -4.94 6.42
C MET A 21 3.06 -4.59 7.62
N ARG A 22 2.83 -3.43 8.26
CA ARG A 22 3.56 -3.02 9.48
C ARG A 22 3.35 -4.00 10.63
N ASP A 23 2.11 -4.44 10.85
CA ASP A 23 1.78 -5.39 11.92
C ASP A 23 2.43 -6.75 11.67
N VAL A 24 2.45 -7.21 10.40
CA VAL A 24 3.19 -8.43 10.00
C VAL A 24 4.69 -8.32 10.33
N VAL A 25 5.31 -7.18 10.05
CA VAL A 25 6.74 -6.95 10.39
C VAL A 25 6.96 -6.92 11.90
N ARG A 26 6.05 -6.29 12.67
CA ARG A 26 6.19 -6.14 14.12
C ARG A 26 6.03 -7.45 14.88
N GLN A 27 5.14 -8.34 14.44
CA GLN A 27 4.86 -9.61 15.12
C GLN A 27 5.90 -10.70 14.83
N GLY A 28 6.94 -10.43 14.03
CA GLY A 28 8.01 -11.39 13.78
C GLY A 28 7.57 -12.63 12.99
N HIS A 29 6.33 -12.66 12.50
CA HIS A 29 5.86 -13.71 11.60
C HIS A 29 6.49 -13.51 10.22
N CYS A 30 7.68 -14.09 10.06
CA CYS A 30 8.15 -14.54 8.77
C CYS A 30 7.03 -15.32 8.10
N ARG A 31 6.42 -14.75 7.04
CA ARG A 31 5.98 -15.40 5.80
C ARG A 31 5.01 -14.47 5.09
N SER A 32 5.08 -14.47 3.77
CA SER A 32 4.12 -13.96 2.80
C SER A 32 2.67 -13.97 3.31
N ILE A 33 1.82 -13.08 2.76
CA ILE A 33 0.35 -13.09 2.97
C ILE A 33 -0.28 -14.50 2.86
N GLU A 34 0.39 -15.43 2.18
CA GLU A 34 0.18 -16.89 2.14
C GLU A 34 -0.01 -17.56 3.51
N TRP A 35 0.55 -17.04 4.62
CA TRP A 35 0.30 -17.63 5.95
C TRP A 35 -1.18 -17.59 6.34
N LYS A 36 -1.93 -16.57 5.88
CA LYS A 36 -3.38 -16.46 6.10
C LYS A 36 -4.18 -17.50 5.32
N TYR A 37 -3.55 -18.16 4.35
CA TYR A 37 -4.12 -19.24 3.55
C TYR A 37 -3.74 -20.63 4.09
N ARG A 38 -2.99 -20.73 5.21
CA ARG A 38 -2.83 -22.02 5.89
C ARG A 38 -4.15 -22.43 6.54
N SER A 39 -4.65 -23.60 6.13
CA SER A 39 -5.77 -24.28 6.78
C SER A 39 -5.49 -24.46 8.28
N GLY A 40 -6.45 -24.06 9.14
CA GLY A 40 -6.35 -24.21 10.59
C GLY A 40 -6.13 -22.93 11.40
N ILE A 41 -6.10 -21.75 10.75
CA ILE A 41 -6.10 -20.47 11.48
C ILE A 41 -7.53 -20.12 11.87
N ASP A 42 -7.75 -20.02 13.18
CA ASP A 42 -9.01 -19.58 13.77
C ASP A 42 -9.21 -18.09 13.45
N LYS A 43 -9.97 -17.82 12.37
CA LYS A 43 -10.26 -16.46 11.88
C LYS A 43 -10.88 -15.57 12.97
N ASN A 44 -11.50 -16.18 13.99
CA ASN A 44 -12.11 -15.48 15.12
C ASN A 44 -11.10 -15.05 16.20
N LYS A 45 -9.90 -15.65 16.25
CA LYS A 45 -8.84 -15.31 17.23
C LYS A 45 -7.82 -14.30 16.72
N THR A 46 -7.69 -14.14 15.40
CA THR A 46 -6.92 -13.05 14.80
C THR A 46 -7.82 -11.86 14.56
N THR A 47 -8.12 -11.10 15.62
CA THR A 47 -8.95 -9.87 15.59
C THR A 47 -8.21 -8.69 14.93
N PHE A 48 -7.60 -8.91 13.77
CA PHE A 48 -7.33 -7.81 12.84
C PHE A 48 -8.53 -7.75 11.92
N ILE A 49 -9.52 -6.93 12.27
CA ILE A 49 -10.60 -6.58 11.35
C ILE A 49 -9.95 -5.78 10.22
N LEU A 50 -9.46 -6.48 9.20
CA LEU A 50 -8.93 -5.86 8.01
C LEU A 50 -10.11 -5.19 7.33
N ARG A 51 -10.06 -3.86 7.22
CA ARG A 51 -11.07 -3.06 6.51
C ARG A 51 -11.32 -3.58 5.09
N TYR A 52 -10.30 -4.19 4.48
CA TYR A 52 -10.37 -4.81 3.16
C TYR A 52 -10.02 -6.31 3.25
N PRO A 53 -10.66 -7.14 2.42
CA PRO A 53 -10.33 -8.55 2.36
C PRO A 53 -8.92 -8.77 1.74
N PRO A 54 -8.25 -9.90 2.01
CA PRO A 54 -6.87 -10.15 1.55
C PRO A 54 -6.67 -10.02 0.03
N GLU A 55 -7.69 -10.34 -0.76
CA GLU A 55 -7.66 -10.26 -2.21
C GLU A 55 -7.44 -8.82 -2.70
N VAL A 56 -7.98 -7.82 -1.98
CA VAL A 56 -7.71 -6.41 -2.25
C VAL A 56 -6.23 -6.12 -2.04
N PHE A 57 -5.58 -6.69 -1.02
CA PHE A 57 -4.14 -6.51 -0.82
C PHE A 57 -3.31 -7.19 -1.91
N ASP A 58 -3.76 -8.31 -2.46
CA ASP A 58 -3.10 -8.92 -3.61
C ASP A 58 -3.25 -8.06 -4.87
N MET A 59 -4.39 -7.37 -5.05
CA MET A 59 -4.54 -6.35 -6.09
C MET A 59 -3.57 -5.19 -5.88
N VAL A 60 -3.49 -4.65 -4.66
CA VAL A 60 -2.57 -3.56 -4.30
C VAL A 60 -1.13 -3.93 -4.61
N LYS A 61 -0.69 -5.15 -4.26
CA LYS A 61 0.66 -5.64 -4.61
C LYS A 61 0.89 -5.67 -6.11
N ARG A 62 -0.05 -6.22 -6.89
CA ARG A 62 0.07 -6.29 -8.36
C ARG A 62 0.15 -4.89 -8.97
N ALA A 63 -0.69 -3.96 -8.51
CA ALA A 63 -0.66 -2.57 -8.94
C ALA A 63 0.70 -1.92 -8.63
N LEU A 64 1.16 -2.02 -7.38
CA LEU A 64 2.45 -1.47 -6.97
C LEU A 64 3.64 -2.08 -7.71
N PHE A 65 3.62 -3.39 -7.99
CA PHE A 65 4.65 -4.05 -8.78
C PHE A 65 4.68 -3.54 -10.22
N LYS A 66 3.51 -3.36 -10.85
CA LYS A 66 3.42 -2.75 -12.19
C LYS A 66 3.97 -1.32 -12.18
N ILE A 67 3.54 -0.48 -11.23
CA ILE A 67 3.99 0.91 -11.10
C ILE A 67 5.51 0.97 -10.87
N ALA A 68 6.08 0.08 -10.06
CA ALA A 68 7.53 0.03 -9.86
C ALA A 68 8.32 -0.22 -11.15
N ASN A 69 7.73 -0.95 -12.12
CA ASN A 69 8.35 -1.24 -13.41
C ASN A 69 8.07 -0.17 -14.46
N THR A 70 6.88 0.44 -14.46
CA THR A 70 6.43 1.37 -15.51
C THR A 70 6.59 2.84 -15.14
N ASN A 71 6.42 3.19 -13.86
CA ASN A 71 6.49 4.57 -13.35
C ASN A 71 7.22 4.60 -11.99
N ARG A 72 8.55 4.51 -12.06
CA ARG A 72 9.44 4.48 -10.89
C ARG A 72 9.30 5.70 -9.98
N GLU A 73 8.99 6.86 -10.56
CA GLU A 73 8.83 8.12 -9.81
C GLU A 73 7.57 8.08 -8.94
N ALA A 74 6.43 7.72 -9.53
CA ALA A 74 5.19 7.54 -8.78
C ALA A 74 5.36 6.49 -7.66
N PHE A 75 6.04 5.38 -7.97
CA PHE A 75 6.36 4.37 -6.97
C PHE A 75 7.23 4.93 -5.82
N ALA A 76 8.25 5.74 -6.13
CA ALA A 76 9.13 6.34 -5.14
C ALA A 76 8.39 7.31 -4.22
N ILE A 77 7.50 8.15 -4.76
CA ILE A 77 6.65 9.06 -3.98
C ILE A 77 5.76 8.26 -3.03
N LEU A 78 5.04 7.25 -3.53
CA LEU A 78 4.19 6.39 -2.72
C LEU A 78 4.99 5.69 -1.62
N ARG A 79 6.20 5.21 -1.93
CA ARG A 79 7.08 4.55 -0.96
C ARG A 79 7.59 5.50 0.13
N ILE A 80 7.91 6.75 -0.22
CA ILE A 80 8.34 7.76 0.76
C ILE A 80 7.18 8.13 1.69
N GLN A 81 5.97 8.24 1.14
CA GLN A 81 4.76 8.59 1.90
C GLN A 81 4.25 7.42 2.76
N TYR A 82 4.18 6.22 2.21
CA TYR A 82 3.62 5.00 2.79
C TYR A 82 4.71 3.93 2.90
N ALA A 83 5.45 3.93 4.02
CA ALA A 83 6.72 3.23 4.15
C ALA A 83 6.66 1.69 4.05
N TYR A 84 5.50 1.05 4.29
CA TYR A 84 5.34 -0.41 4.29
C TYR A 84 4.51 -0.93 3.10
N ILE A 85 4.57 -0.27 1.94
CA ILE A 85 3.81 -0.71 0.75
C ILE A 85 4.47 -1.86 -0.04
N SER A 86 5.55 -2.47 0.44
CA SER A 86 6.13 -3.64 -0.21
C SER A 86 6.59 -4.67 0.81
N PRO A 87 6.20 -5.94 0.65
CA PRO A 87 6.73 -7.03 1.47
C PRO A 87 8.18 -7.37 1.12
N TYR A 88 8.70 -6.90 -0.02
CA TYR A 88 10.04 -7.20 -0.51
C TYR A 88 11.09 -6.14 -0.12
N PHE A 89 10.66 -4.94 0.28
CA PHE A 89 11.60 -3.90 0.72
C PHE A 89 11.78 -4.01 2.23
N LYS A 90 12.99 -4.43 2.64
CA LYS A 90 13.44 -4.44 4.04
C LYS A 90 13.02 -3.15 4.75
N ARG A 91 12.68 -3.28 6.04
CA ARG A 91 12.34 -2.15 6.92
C ARG A 91 13.36 -1.02 6.69
N SER A 92 12.86 0.13 6.25
CA SER A 92 13.72 1.31 6.04
C SER A 92 14.41 1.64 7.36
N GLY A 93 15.75 1.71 7.34
CA GLY A 93 16.54 2.09 8.51
C GLY A 93 16.20 3.50 9.00
N ARG A 94 16.60 3.83 10.23
CA ARG A 94 16.32 5.13 10.86
C ARG A 94 16.75 6.31 9.99
N GLU A 95 17.89 6.20 9.33
CA GLU A 95 18.44 7.21 8.42
C GLU A 95 17.53 7.45 7.20
N VAL A 96 17.02 6.37 6.60
CA VAL A 96 16.09 6.46 5.45
C VAL A 96 14.78 7.10 5.89
N VAL A 97 14.28 6.76 7.07
CA VAL A 97 13.06 7.39 7.63
C VAL A 97 13.27 8.89 7.83
N GLN A 98 14.41 9.30 8.40
CA GLN A 98 14.74 10.72 8.59
C GLN A 98 14.91 11.46 7.26
N LYS A 99 15.60 10.85 6.28
CA LYS A 99 15.74 11.39 4.93
C LYS A 99 14.36 11.62 4.30
N ASN A 100 13.48 10.63 4.35
CA ASN A 100 12.12 10.72 3.82
C ASN A 100 11.31 11.81 4.53
N GLN A 101 11.46 11.97 5.86
CA GLN A 101 10.81 13.08 6.58
C GLN A 101 11.33 14.45 6.12
N ARG A 102 12.64 14.60 5.89
CA ARG A 102 13.22 15.85 5.38
C ARG A 102 12.74 16.16 3.96
N THR A 103 12.75 15.17 3.06
CA THR A 103 12.22 15.32 1.69
C THR A 103 10.79 15.85 1.69
N ARG A 104 9.94 15.32 2.57
CA ARG A 104 8.55 15.76 2.71
C ARG A 104 8.42 17.19 3.23
N LYS A 105 9.18 17.55 4.25
CA LYS A 105 9.14 18.89 4.86
C LYS A 105 9.68 19.97 3.95
N ASN A 106 10.68 19.65 3.13
CA ASN A 106 11.37 20.63 2.29
C ASN A 106 10.73 20.82 0.91
N SER A 107 9.76 19.98 0.53
CA SER A 107 9.06 20.10 -0.75
C SER A 107 7.75 20.85 -0.58
N SER A 108 7.60 21.96 -1.31
CA SER A 108 6.36 22.74 -1.38
C SER A 108 5.28 22.08 -2.23
N THR A 109 5.66 21.14 -3.12
CA THR A 109 4.74 20.43 -4.02
C THR A 109 4.40 19.03 -3.54
N TRP A 110 4.95 18.58 -2.41
CA TRP A 110 4.85 17.19 -1.96
C TRP A 110 3.43 16.62 -1.99
N TYR A 111 2.45 17.37 -1.49
CA TYR A 111 1.05 16.95 -1.49
C TYR A 111 0.49 16.73 -2.90
N ARG A 112 0.84 17.59 -3.85
CA ARG A 112 0.43 17.44 -5.26
C ARG A 112 1.10 16.24 -5.91
N ASP A 113 2.36 15.99 -5.56
CA ASP A 113 3.10 14.85 -6.07
C ASP A 113 2.54 13.53 -5.53
N VAL A 114 2.16 13.49 -4.24
CA VAL A 114 1.44 12.37 -3.64
C VAL A 114 0.07 12.16 -4.30
N GLU A 115 -0.70 13.22 -4.53
CA GLU A 115 -2.01 13.14 -5.19
C GLU A 115 -1.88 12.57 -6.61
N ARG A 116 -0.91 13.06 -7.40
CA ARG A 116 -0.61 12.51 -8.73
C ARG A 116 -0.20 11.04 -8.67
N ALA A 117 0.60 10.66 -7.69
CA ALA A 117 1.01 9.27 -7.52
C ALA A 117 -0.16 8.37 -7.08
N LEU A 118 -1.09 8.88 -6.27
CA LEU A 118 -2.34 8.19 -5.90
C LEU A 118 -3.27 8.00 -7.10
N ILE A 119 -3.37 9.00 -7.98
CA ILE A 119 -4.12 8.91 -9.25
C ILE A 119 -3.57 7.78 -10.11
N VAL A 120 -2.24 7.73 -10.29
CA VAL A 120 -1.58 6.63 -11.02
C VAL A 120 -1.88 5.30 -10.34
N PHE A 121 -1.73 5.21 -9.02
CA PHE A 121 -2.01 3.98 -8.30
C PHE A 121 -3.45 3.48 -8.47
N TRP A 122 -4.42 4.38 -8.36
CA TRP A 122 -5.83 4.04 -8.51
C TRP A 122 -6.17 3.57 -9.91
N ASP A 123 -5.61 4.22 -10.94
CA ASP A 123 -5.74 3.79 -12.33
C ASP A 123 -5.22 2.36 -12.52
N TYR A 124 -4.04 2.03 -11.99
CA TYR A 124 -3.52 0.66 -12.04
C TYR A 124 -4.39 -0.34 -11.26
N LEU A 125 -5.03 0.08 -10.16
CA LEU A 125 -5.94 -0.75 -9.38
C LEU A 125 -7.24 -1.05 -10.17
N GLN A 126 -7.76 -0.05 -10.89
CA GLN A 126 -8.98 -0.14 -11.71
C GLN A 126 -8.86 -1.16 -12.86
N HIS A 127 -7.64 -1.37 -13.36
CA HIS A 127 -7.35 -2.35 -14.41
C HIS A 127 -7.21 -3.80 -13.89
N ASP A 128 -7.30 -4.04 -12.58
CA ASP A 128 -7.34 -5.41 -12.05
C ASP A 128 -8.73 -6.03 -12.26
N GLN A 129 -8.77 -7.27 -12.73
CA GLN A 129 -10.01 -8.01 -13.00
C GLN A 129 -10.98 -8.08 -11.80
N ASN A 130 -10.45 -7.99 -10.57
CA ASN A 130 -11.26 -8.05 -9.35
C ASN A 130 -11.72 -6.67 -8.85
N PHE A 131 -11.39 -5.56 -9.52
CA PHE A 131 -11.69 -4.21 -9.02
C PHE A 131 -13.17 -3.99 -8.73
N ASN A 132 -14.02 -4.30 -9.72
CA ASN A 132 -15.47 -4.13 -9.62
C ASN A 132 -16.13 -5.06 -8.58
N LYS A 133 -15.42 -6.07 -8.09
CA LYS A 133 -15.93 -6.95 -7.03
C LYS A 133 -15.85 -6.28 -5.65
N TYR A 134 -14.88 -5.38 -5.46
CA TYR A 134 -14.55 -4.82 -4.13
C TYR A 134 -14.77 -3.31 -4.00
N PHE A 135 -14.87 -2.58 -5.12
CA PHE A 135 -14.90 -1.11 -5.12
C PHE A 135 -16.07 -0.51 -5.93
N LYS A 136 -17.10 -1.32 -6.23
CA LYS A 136 -18.27 -0.90 -7.00
C LYS A 136 -19.40 -0.39 -6.11
#